data_AF-A0A9E2RA37-F1
#
_entry.id   AF-A0A9E2RA37-F1
#
_cell.length_a   1.000
_cell.length_b   1.000
_cell.length_c   1.000
_cell.angle_alpha   90.00
_cell.angle_beta   90.00
_cell.angle_gamma   90.00
#
_symmetry.space_group_name_H-M   'P 1'
#
loop_
_entity.id
_entity.type
_entity.pdbx_description
1 polymer ?
#
loop_
_entity_poly.entity_id
_entity_poly.type
_entity_poly.pdbx_seq_one_letter_code
_entity_poly.pdbx_strand_id
1 'polypeptide(L)'
;MNRCASALCSLSACCASTLAQSGTATWQVSADDGTTWTSDLTLQAPQTLRVRLVMGWSFVPDALGFGGSQFDGVIQGARSGDAVSNIARPSPFNFAAQTLVATEYADGLKIDTAADTSAPGAGSGWVNPGQGQATIITSFNSSNPAVVFTYTLAVSDEVGTRTIYNIFNNLATGRAMSVYTSNAGAQVRMNAGVVEITAAEVRVIPAPASVLAVLMSGAFKHRRRG
;
A
#
# COMPACT_ATOMS: atom_id res chain seq x y z
N MET A 1 37.96 -54.68 -33.00
CA MET A 1 36.87 -54.89 -32.02
C MET A 1 36.61 -53.56 -31.36
N ASN A 2 35.44 -52.97 -31.59
CA ASN A 2 35.17 -51.55 -31.37
C ASN A 2 33.87 -51.41 -30.56
N ARG A 3 33.93 -50.58 -29.50
CA ARG A 3 32.82 -49.94 -28.74
C ARG A 3 32.02 -50.89 -27.82
N CYS A 4 31.46 -50.50 -26.68
CA CYS A 4 31.04 -49.20 -26.14
C CYS A 4 31.26 -49.20 -24.61
N ALA A 5 31.81 -48.12 -24.05
CA ALA A 5 31.64 -47.79 -22.64
C ALA A 5 30.55 -46.72 -22.54
N SER A 6 29.40 -47.09 -21.98
CA SER A 6 28.28 -46.18 -21.77
C SER A 6 28.57 -45.28 -20.56
N ALA A 7 28.95 -44.03 -20.81
CA ALA A 7 29.04 -43.02 -19.78
C ALA A 7 27.63 -42.58 -19.37
N LEU A 8 27.17 -43.02 -18.19
CA LEU A 8 26.00 -42.47 -17.52
C LEU A 8 26.30 -41.03 -17.08
N CYS A 9 25.89 -40.05 -17.87
CA CYS A 9 25.74 -38.68 -17.39
C CYS A 9 24.50 -38.62 -16.47
N SER A 10 24.70 -38.70 -15.16
CA SER A 10 23.66 -38.34 -14.19
C SER A 10 23.45 -36.83 -14.27
N LEU A 11 22.42 -36.42 -15.01
CA LEU A 11 21.87 -35.07 -14.97
C LEU A 11 21.23 -34.88 -13.58
N SER A 12 22.00 -34.35 -12.62
CA SER A 12 21.42 -33.78 -11.41
C SER A 12 20.68 -32.51 -11.82
N ALA A 13 19.41 -32.65 -12.19
CA ALA A 13 18.49 -31.54 -12.25
C ALA A 13 18.33 -31.01 -10.82
N CYS A 14 19.13 -30.00 -10.46
CA CYS A 14 18.85 -29.15 -9.34
C CYS A 14 17.54 -28.40 -9.64
N CYS A 15 16.41 -29.04 -9.34
CA CYS A 15 15.15 -28.35 -9.19
C CYS A 15 15.33 -27.40 -8.00
N ALA A 16 15.83 -26.18 -8.27
CA ALA A 16 15.68 -25.08 -7.35
C ALA A 16 14.17 -24.84 -7.24
N SER A 17 13.54 -25.45 -6.25
CA SER A 17 12.19 -25.06 -5.86
C SER A 17 12.31 -23.61 -5.41
N THR A 18 11.97 -22.69 -6.30
CA THR A 18 11.62 -21.33 -5.90
C THR A 18 10.45 -21.48 -4.95
N LEU A 19 10.71 -21.44 -3.65
CA LEU A 19 9.66 -21.39 -2.63
C LEU A 19 8.77 -20.20 -3.00
N ALA A 20 7.52 -20.48 -3.37
CA ALA A 20 6.58 -19.43 -3.73
C ALA A 20 6.27 -18.63 -2.45
N GLN A 21 6.92 -17.49 -2.30
CA GLN A 21 6.63 -16.56 -1.21
C GLN A 21 5.38 -15.76 -1.57
N SER A 22 4.50 -15.58 -0.59
CA SER A 22 3.39 -14.64 -0.67
C SER A 22 3.63 -13.48 0.28
N GLY A 23 3.40 -12.28 -0.25
CA GLY A 23 3.37 -11.04 0.53
C GLY A 23 1.93 -10.60 0.79
N THR A 24 1.71 -9.85 1.85
CA THR A 24 0.47 -9.11 2.11
C THR A 24 0.77 -7.62 2.17
N ALA A 25 -0.14 -6.81 1.65
CA ALA A 25 -0.12 -5.36 1.70
C ALA A 25 -1.53 -4.88 2.09
N THR A 26 -1.67 -4.36 3.31
CA THR A 26 -2.96 -4.01 3.89
C THR A 26 -2.99 -2.54 4.26
N TRP A 27 -3.90 -1.80 3.66
CA TRP A 27 -4.21 -0.44 4.07
C TRP A 27 -5.04 -0.44 5.34
N GLN A 28 -4.71 0.45 6.26
CA GLN A 28 -5.44 0.65 7.50
C GLN A 28 -5.64 2.12 7.78
N VAL A 29 -6.77 2.44 8.39
CA VAL A 29 -7.16 3.78 8.80
C VAL A 29 -7.40 3.83 10.31
N SER A 30 -7.21 5.00 10.90
CA SER A 30 -7.44 5.27 12.31
C SER A 30 -8.08 6.64 12.49
N ALA A 31 -9.18 6.67 13.24
CA ALA A 31 -9.92 7.87 13.60
C ALA A 31 -9.48 8.47 14.95
N ASP A 32 -8.63 7.76 15.70
CA ASP A 32 -8.23 8.02 17.08
C ASP A 32 -6.70 8.16 17.21
N ASP A 33 -6.11 8.85 16.23
CA ASP A 33 -4.69 9.19 16.13
C ASP A 33 -3.72 8.00 16.26
N GLY A 34 -4.14 6.84 15.76
CA GLY A 34 -3.34 5.62 15.68
C GLY A 34 -3.52 4.66 16.86
N THR A 35 -4.52 4.88 17.71
CA THR A 35 -4.83 3.96 18.83
C THR A 35 -5.49 2.68 18.31
N THR A 36 -6.48 2.79 17.42
CA THR A 36 -7.14 1.66 16.75
C THR A 36 -6.98 1.76 15.24
N TRP A 37 -6.79 0.61 14.58
CA TRP A 37 -6.55 0.52 13.14
C TRP A 37 -7.50 -0.48 12.51
N THR A 38 -8.20 -0.07 11.45
CA THR A 38 -9.18 -0.90 10.73
C THR A 38 -8.99 -0.78 9.22
N SER A 39 -9.53 -1.73 8.46
CA SER A 39 -9.66 -1.62 7.00
C SER A 39 -11.03 -1.11 6.56
N ASP A 40 -11.95 -0.88 7.49
CA ASP A 40 -13.29 -0.36 7.25
C ASP A 40 -13.64 0.60 8.39
N LEU A 41 -14.05 1.80 8.03
CA LEU A 41 -14.39 2.86 8.97
C LEU A 41 -15.62 3.61 8.48
N THR A 42 -16.65 3.71 9.32
CA THR A 42 -17.76 4.65 9.11
C THR A 42 -17.58 5.84 10.04
N LEU A 43 -17.61 7.06 9.51
CA LEU A 43 -17.38 8.28 10.28
C LEU A 43 -18.32 9.43 9.92
N GLN A 44 -18.44 10.38 10.85
CA GLN A 44 -19.07 11.67 10.60
C GLN A 44 -18.00 12.68 10.22
N ALA A 45 -18.16 13.33 9.09
CA ALA A 45 -17.23 14.32 8.59
C ALA A 45 -17.61 15.76 9.01
N PRO A 46 -16.66 16.73 8.96
CA PRO A 46 -15.25 16.58 8.58
C PRO A 46 -14.41 15.93 9.68
N GLN A 47 -13.45 15.09 9.31
CA GLN A 47 -12.53 14.45 10.25
C GLN A 47 -11.14 14.28 9.65
N THR A 48 -10.12 14.28 10.52
CA THR A 48 -8.76 13.91 10.14
C THR A 48 -8.46 12.47 10.56
N LEU A 49 -7.97 11.67 9.63
CA LEU A 49 -7.60 10.28 9.83
C LEU A 49 -6.10 10.08 9.73
N ARG A 50 -5.56 9.11 10.46
CA ARG A 50 -4.27 8.51 10.16
C ARG A 50 -4.46 7.34 9.22
N VAL A 51 -3.60 7.24 8.22
CA VAL A 51 -3.61 6.14 7.27
C VAL A 51 -2.23 5.50 7.26
N ARG A 52 -2.18 4.17 7.15
CA ARG A 52 -0.93 3.44 7.02
C ARG A 52 -1.06 2.23 6.08
N LEU A 53 0.04 1.90 5.42
CA LEU A 53 0.23 0.64 4.72
C LEU A 53 1.07 -0.30 5.58
N VAL A 54 0.52 -1.47 5.87
CA VAL A 54 1.18 -2.54 6.60
C VAL A 54 1.51 -3.67 5.63
N MET A 55 2.73 -4.17 5.68
CA MET A 55 3.19 -5.25 4.81
C MET A 55 3.72 -6.44 5.61
N GLY A 56 3.44 -7.65 5.14
CA GLY A 56 3.90 -8.90 5.76
C GLY A 56 4.27 -9.95 4.72
N TRP A 57 4.95 -11.01 5.17
CA TRP A 57 5.43 -12.10 4.31
C TRP A 57 5.28 -13.46 4.97
N SER A 58 4.82 -14.44 4.22
CA SER A 58 4.73 -15.83 4.69
C SER A 58 5.73 -16.74 3.98
N PHE A 59 6.04 -17.87 4.60
CA PHE A 59 6.93 -18.93 4.10
C PHE A 59 8.43 -18.61 4.02
N VAL A 60 8.97 -17.84 4.97
CA VAL A 60 10.42 -17.64 5.05
C VAL A 60 10.96 -17.97 6.45
N PRO A 61 11.86 -18.97 6.57
CA PRO A 61 12.32 -19.44 7.88
C PRO A 61 13.32 -18.51 8.59
N ASP A 62 13.94 -17.54 7.89
CA ASP A 62 15.00 -16.69 8.43
C ASP A 62 14.78 -15.19 8.20
N ALA A 63 15.47 -14.34 8.97
CA ALA A 63 15.41 -12.88 8.87
C ALA A 63 15.75 -12.39 7.46
N LEU A 64 14.77 -11.79 6.80
CA LEU A 64 14.91 -11.22 5.47
C LEU A 64 15.12 -9.71 5.50
N GLY A 65 15.91 -9.21 4.56
CA GLY A 65 16.00 -7.79 4.26
C GLY A 65 14.93 -7.36 3.25
N PHE A 66 14.27 -6.23 3.48
CA PHE A 66 13.37 -5.65 2.49
C PHE A 66 14.18 -5.01 1.36
N GLY A 67 13.97 -5.48 0.13
CA GLY A 67 14.73 -5.06 -1.04
C GLY A 67 14.08 -3.98 -1.87
N GLY A 68 12.82 -3.68 -1.60
CA GLY A 68 12.09 -2.57 -2.19
C GLY A 68 10.74 -2.94 -2.81
N SER A 69 9.92 -1.93 -3.07
CA SER A 69 8.68 -2.03 -3.81
C SER A 69 8.40 -0.74 -4.59
N GLN A 70 7.63 -0.83 -5.67
CA GLN A 70 7.19 0.34 -6.44
C GLN A 70 5.66 0.36 -6.49
N PHE A 71 5.04 1.35 -5.85
CA PHE A 71 3.60 1.49 -5.81
C PHE A 71 3.18 2.95 -5.66
N ASP A 72 1.97 3.23 -6.12
CA ASP A 72 1.28 4.50 -5.90
C ASP A 72 0.19 4.27 -4.85
N GLY A 73 0.11 5.13 -3.85
CA GLY A 73 -1.05 5.16 -2.97
C GLY A 73 -2.20 5.86 -3.67
N VAL A 74 -3.39 5.30 -3.66
CA VAL A 74 -4.57 5.90 -4.31
C VAL A 74 -5.72 5.99 -3.31
N ILE A 75 -6.42 7.12 -3.36
CA ILE A 75 -7.68 7.37 -2.66
C ILE A 75 -8.73 7.63 -3.73
N GLN A 76 -9.45 6.58 -4.13
CA GLN A 76 -10.55 6.69 -5.07
C GLN A 76 -11.81 7.23 -4.40
N GLY A 77 -12.59 8.01 -5.14
CA GLY A 77 -13.82 8.64 -4.66
C GLY A 77 -13.55 9.89 -3.82
N ALA A 78 -12.32 10.43 -3.86
CA ALA A 78 -11.98 11.69 -3.18
C ALA A 78 -12.89 12.83 -3.66
N ARG A 79 -13.16 13.77 -2.76
CA ARG A 79 -14.07 14.89 -2.98
C ARG A 79 -13.36 16.22 -2.81
N SER A 80 -14.05 17.29 -3.21
CA SER A 80 -13.57 18.64 -3.02
C SER A 80 -13.36 18.90 -1.52
N GLY A 81 -12.14 19.29 -1.14
CA GLY A 81 -11.77 19.53 0.25
C GLY A 81 -11.13 18.33 0.97
N ASP A 82 -11.09 17.14 0.36
CA ASP A 82 -10.21 16.08 0.83
C ASP A 82 -8.75 16.50 0.61
N ALA A 83 -7.88 16.22 1.59
CA ALA A 83 -6.47 16.57 1.49
C ALA A 83 -5.59 15.54 2.19
N VAL A 84 -4.40 15.32 1.64
CA VAL A 84 -3.39 14.45 2.23
C VAL A 84 -2.21 15.29 2.70
N SER A 85 -1.69 14.98 3.88
CA SER A 85 -0.53 15.64 4.48
C SER A 85 0.30 14.63 5.28
N ASN A 86 1.44 15.08 5.81
CA ASN A 86 2.33 14.27 6.67
C ASN A 86 2.71 12.92 6.05
N ILE A 87 2.91 12.89 4.72
CA ILE A 87 3.28 11.67 4.01
C ILE A 87 4.69 11.28 4.44
N ALA A 88 4.83 10.07 4.97
CA ALA A 88 6.09 9.57 5.49
C ALA A 88 6.28 8.07 5.19
N ARG A 89 7.55 7.69 5.07
CA ARG A 89 8.00 6.31 5.08
C ARG A 89 8.75 6.08 6.39
N PRO A 90 8.19 5.35 7.37
CA PRO A 90 8.86 5.09 8.63
C PRO A 90 10.19 4.35 8.43
N SER A 91 11.15 4.57 9.32
CA SER A 91 12.36 3.73 9.38
C SER A 91 11.98 2.26 9.58
N PRO A 92 12.67 1.29 8.95
CA PRO A 92 13.84 1.45 8.07
C PRO A 92 13.50 1.70 6.59
N PHE A 93 12.23 1.96 6.26
CA PHE A 93 11.74 2.06 4.87
C PHE A 93 11.94 3.44 4.20
N ASN A 94 12.65 4.35 4.85
CA ASN A 94 12.89 5.72 4.42
C ASN A 94 14.02 5.83 3.38
N PHE A 95 13.96 5.03 2.32
CA PHE A 95 15.14 4.70 1.52
C PHE A 95 15.60 5.71 0.44
N ALA A 96 14.96 6.87 0.32
CA ALA A 96 15.43 7.94 -0.55
C ALA A 96 14.82 9.27 -0.09
N ALA A 97 15.55 10.38 -0.19
CA ALA A 97 15.04 11.73 0.10
C ALA A 97 14.06 12.25 -0.98
N GLN A 98 13.16 11.38 -1.46
CA GLN A 98 12.09 11.76 -2.38
C GLN A 98 10.96 12.40 -1.59
N THR A 99 10.60 13.62 -1.96
CA THR A 99 9.40 14.30 -1.49
C THR A 99 8.19 13.62 -2.12
N LEU A 100 7.27 13.16 -1.29
CA LEU A 100 6.00 12.59 -1.71
C LEU A 100 4.93 13.68 -1.62
N VAL A 101 4.01 13.67 -2.58
CA VAL A 101 2.89 14.61 -2.69
C VAL A 101 1.62 13.86 -3.01
N ALA A 102 0.49 14.45 -2.66
CA ALA A 102 -0.80 14.01 -3.18
C ALA A 102 -1.22 14.93 -4.32
N THR A 103 -1.59 14.35 -5.45
CA THR A 103 -2.07 15.03 -6.65
C THR A 103 -3.44 14.50 -7.04
N GLU A 104 -4.24 15.34 -7.70
CA GLU A 104 -5.52 14.90 -8.25
C GLU A 104 -5.29 13.82 -9.32
N TYR A 105 -6.09 12.76 -9.26
CA TYR A 105 -6.01 11.62 -10.16
C TYR A 105 -7.40 11.05 -10.40
N ALA A 106 -7.88 11.12 -11.65
CA ALA A 106 -9.19 10.63 -12.04
C ALA A 106 -10.31 11.14 -11.09
N ASP A 107 -11.02 10.23 -10.44
CA ASP A 107 -12.06 10.48 -9.43
C ASP A 107 -11.52 10.49 -7.98
N GLY A 108 -10.24 10.79 -7.81
CA GLY A 108 -9.52 10.57 -6.55
C GLY A 108 -8.26 11.41 -6.35
N LEU A 109 -7.48 11.00 -5.35
CA LEU A 109 -6.12 11.49 -5.09
C LEU A 109 -5.12 10.35 -5.28
N LYS A 110 -3.97 10.67 -5.87
CA LYS A 110 -2.82 9.78 -5.98
C LYS A 110 -1.68 10.34 -5.14
N ILE A 111 -1.02 9.48 -4.38
CA ILE A 111 0.14 9.78 -3.54
C ILE A 111 1.37 9.18 -4.21
N ASP A 112 2.27 10.05 -4.67
CA ASP A 112 3.46 9.67 -5.45
C ASP A 112 4.60 10.67 -5.22
N THR A 113 5.74 10.48 -5.88
CA THR A 113 6.87 11.41 -5.82
C THR A 113 6.54 12.73 -6.52
N ALA A 114 6.99 13.85 -5.95
CA ALA A 114 6.74 15.20 -6.50
C ALA A 114 7.35 15.41 -7.90
N ALA A 115 8.37 14.63 -8.25
CA ALA A 115 9.01 14.67 -9.55
C ALA A 115 8.26 13.83 -10.60
N ASP A 116 7.26 13.04 -10.20
CA ASP A 116 6.49 12.24 -11.12
C ASP A 116 5.40 13.07 -11.79
N THR A 117 5.75 13.61 -12.96
CA THR A 117 4.83 14.32 -13.85
C THR A 117 4.08 13.38 -14.80
N SER A 118 4.25 12.07 -14.66
CA SER A 118 3.72 11.09 -15.61
C SER A 118 2.20 10.94 -15.48
N ALA A 119 1.56 10.74 -16.63
CA ALA A 119 0.12 10.64 -16.82
C ALA A 119 -0.56 9.56 -15.96
N PRO A 120 -1.92 9.60 -15.84
CA PRO A 120 -2.70 8.64 -15.07
C PRO A 120 -2.28 7.18 -15.33
N GLY A 121 -1.87 6.46 -14.29
CA GLY A 121 -1.61 5.01 -14.34
C GLY A 121 -0.14 4.58 -14.48
N ALA A 122 0.81 5.51 -14.49
CA ALA A 122 2.23 5.19 -14.35
C ALA A 122 2.81 6.05 -13.25
N GLY A 123 2.86 5.55 -12.01
CA GLY A 123 3.71 6.16 -11.01
C GLY A 123 5.07 5.51 -10.90
N SER A 124 5.95 6.23 -10.24
CA SER A 124 7.32 5.86 -9.93
C SER A 124 7.51 5.81 -8.42
N GLY A 125 6.42 5.77 -7.66
CA GLY A 125 6.39 5.71 -6.20
C GLY A 125 7.31 4.61 -5.69
N TRP A 126 8.54 5.00 -5.35
CA TRP A 126 9.64 4.08 -5.13
C TRP A 126 9.87 3.92 -3.63
N VAL A 127 9.78 2.69 -3.13
CA VAL A 127 10.32 2.32 -1.82
C VAL A 127 11.51 1.41 -2.08
N ASN A 128 12.71 1.92 -2.29
CA ASN A 128 13.90 1.06 -2.54
C ASN A 128 15.10 1.53 -1.72
N PRO A 129 15.80 0.65 -0.95
CA PRO A 129 17.17 0.90 -0.48
C PRO A 129 18.10 1.07 -1.68
N GLY A 130 18.11 2.27 -2.29
CA GLY A 130 18.69 2.50 -3.61
C GLY A 130 20.03 1.80 -3.81
N GLN A 131 20.07 0.70 -4.56
CA GLN A 131 21.25 -0.11 -4.93
C GLN A 131 22.30 -0.37 -3.82
N GLY A 132 21.96 -0.14 -2.55
CA GLY A 132 22.82 -0.24 -1.38
C GLY A 132 22.29 -1.32 -0.46
N GLN A 133 23.19 -1.96 0.29
CA GLN A 133 22.92 -3.15 1.08
C GLN A 133 21.54 -3.15 1.73
N ALA A 134 20.78 -4.24 1.50
CA ALA A 134 19.51 -4.47 2.17
C ALA A 134 19.67 -4.28 3.68
N THR A 135 18.87 -3.39 4.27
CA THR A 135 18.75 -3.35 5.72
C THR A 135 18.13 -4.66 6.15
N ILE A 136 18.86 -5.45 6.94
CA ILE A 136 18.32 -6.67 7.54
C ILE A 136 17.25 -6.22 8.53
N ILE A 137 15.98 -6.49 8.20
CA ILE A 137 14.86 -6.21 9.11
C ILE A 137 14.55 -7.53 9.80
N THR A 138 15.15 -7.72 10.97
CA THR A 138 14.97 -8.91 11.78
C THR A 138 13.57 -8.95 12.39
N SER A 139 12.54 -9.20 11.58
CA SER A 139 11.17 -9.62 12.00
C SER A 139 10.10 -9.43 10.93
N PHE A 140 10.42 -9.01 9.70
CA PHE A 140 9.40 -8.67 8.70
C PHE A 140 8.72 -9.92 8.11
N ASN A 141 7.68 -10.41 8.80
CA ASN A 141 6.89 -11.58 8.38
C ASN A 141 5.40 -11.38 8.66
N SER A 142 4.56 -12.34 8.29
CA SER A 142 3.10 -12.26 8.41
C SER A 142 2.61 -12.15 9.85
N SER A 143 3.40 -12.62 10.83
CA SER A 143 3.09 -12.53 12.25
C SER A 143 3.63 -11.25 12.90
N ASN A 144 4.54 -10.54 12.23
CA ASN A 144 5.03 -9.23 12.65
C ASN A 144 5.21 -8.33 11.42
N PRO A 145 4.08 -7.84 10.86
CA PRO A 145 4.14 -7.02 9.66
C PRO A 145 4.63 -5.62 10.00
N ALA A 146 5.29 -4.96 9.05
CA ALA A 146 5.85 -3.63 9.28
C ALA A 146 5.04 -2.54 8.58
N VAL A 147 5.04 -1.35 9.19
CA VAL A 147 4.47 -0.15 8.61
C VAL A 147 5.49 0.43 7.64
N VAL A 148 5.13 0.48 6.35
CA VAL A 148 6.04 0.95 5.29
C VAL A 148 5.70 2.35 4.78
N PHE A 149 4.49 2.82 5.08
CA PHE A 149 3.96 4.07 4.55
C PHE A 149 2.89 4.62 5.49
N THR A 150 2.89 5.92 5.73
CA THR A 150 1.90 6.60 6.56
C THR A 150 1.57 7.97 6.00
N TYR A 151 0.34 8.43 6.21
CA TYR A 151 -0.05 9.81 5.96
C TYR A 151 -1.26 10.22 6.81
N THR A 152 -1.57 11.51 6.77
CA THR A 152 -2.79 12.09 7.34
C THR A 152 -3.77 12.39 6.21
N LEU A 153 -5.02 11.94 6.34
CA LEU A 153 -6.12 12.23 5.42
C LEU A 153 -7.13 13.15 6.10
N ALA A 154 -7.28 14.37 5.62
CA ALA A 154 -8.43 15.22 5.93
C ALA A 154 -9.59 14.80 5.02
N VAL A 155 -10.70 14.40 5.63
CA VAL A 155 -11.93 13.99 4.95
C VAL A 155 -12.92 15.14 5.01
N SER A 156 -13.35 15.61 3.83
CA SER A 156 -14.40 16.61 3.63
C SER A 156 -15.76 16.14 4.13
N ASP A 157 -16.69 17.07 4.30
CA ASP A 157 -18.08 16.81 4.72
C ASP A 157 -18.96 16.16 3.63
N GLU A 158 -18.40 15.95 2.44
CA GLU A 158 -19.10 15.30 1.33
C GLU A 158 -19.28 13.79 1.56
N VAL A 159 -20.55 13.39 1.66
CA VAL A 159 -21.00 12.00 1.80
C VAL A 159 -20.50 11.13 0.64
N GLY A 160 -20.07 9.91 0.98
CA GLY A 160 -19.65 8.91 0.02
C GLY A 160 -18.61 7.96 0.61
N THR A 161 -18.09 7.08 -0.24
CA THR A 161 -17.01 6.16 0.12
C THR A 161 -15.70 6.68 -0.42
N ARG A 162 -14.63 6.60 0.39
CA ARG A 162 -13.24 6.71 -0.05
C ARG A 162 -12.61 5.34 0.00
N THR A 163 -12.04 4.89 -1.11
CA THR A 163 -11.36 3.59 -1.18
C THR A 163 -9.87 3.84 -1.31
N ILE A 164 -9.11 3.36 -0.32
CA ILE A 164 -7.66 3.52 -0.25
C ILE A 164 -7.00 2.21 -0.68
N TYR A 165 -6.16 2.26 -1.70
CA TYR A 165 -5.49 1.07 -2.23
C TYR A 165 -4.15 1.43 -2.89
N ASN A 166 -3.39 0.41 -3.30
CA ASN A 166 -2.15 0.58 -4.05
C ASN A 166 -2.38 0.27 -5.54
N ILE A 167 -1.77 1.06 -6.41
CA ILE A 167 -1.50 0.65 -7.79
C ILE A 167 -0.03 0.25 -7.87
N PHE A 168 0.23 -1.00 -8.28
CA PHE A 168 1.58 -1.44 -8.59
C PHE A 168 1.85 -1.25 -10.08
N ASN A 169 2.88 -0.47 -10.42
CA ASN A 169 3.14 -0.08 -11.80
C ASN A 169 3.72 -1.25 -12.63
N ASN A 170 3.12 -1.49 -13.80
CA ASN A 170 3.64 -2.27 -14.93
C ASN A 170 4.28 -3.63 -14.61
N LEU A 171 3.56 -4.47 -13.87
CA LEU A 171 3.97 -5.86 -13.61
C LEU A 171 2.89 -6.78 -14.14
N ALA A 172 3.08 -7.25 -15.36
CA ALA A 172 2.18 -8.18 -16.04
C ALA A 172 1.90 -9.49 -15.26
N THR A 173 2.50 -9.73 -14.09
CA THR A 173 2.23 -10.86 -13.19
C THR A 173 2.88 -10.59 -11.82
N GLY A 174 2.17 -10.02 -10.84
CA GLY A 174 2.39 -10.26 -9.40
C GLY A 174 3.76 -9.95 -8.74
N ARG A 175 4.67 -9.18 -9.35
CA ARG A 175 6.08 -9.08 -8.92
C ARG A 175 6.51 -7.68 -8.47
N ALA A 176 5.90 -7.13 -7.41
CA ALA A 176 6.20 -5.74 -7.01
C ALA A 176 7.15 -5.59 -5.82
N MET A 177 7.57 -6.69 -5.22
CA MET A 177 8.33 -6.65 -3.97
C MET A 177 9.53 -7.59 -4.07
N SER A 178 10.73 -7.02 -3.94
CA SER A 178 11.97 -7.78 -3.87
C SER A 178 12.42 -7.91 -2.43
N VAL A 179 12.88 -9.10 -2.06
CA VAL A 179 13.42 -9.40 -0.74
C VAL A 179 14.81 -10.02 -0.91
N TYR A 180 15.69 -9.75 0.05
CA TYR A 180 17.02 -10.35 0.12
C TYR A 180 17.12 -11.29 1.33
N THR A 181 17.63 -12.50 1.12
CA THR A 181 18.21 -13.30 2.21
C THR A 181 19.64 -12.84 2.41
N SER A 182 20.03 -12.50 3.64
CA SER A 182 21.44 -12.23 3.97
C SER A 182 22.08 -13.49 4.56
N ASN A 183 22.38 -14.49 3.73
CA ASN A 183 23.30 -15.54 4.13
C ASN A 183 24.69 -15.23 3.55
N ALA A 184 25.62 -14.87 4.45
CA ALA A 184 27.06 -14.82 4.19
C ALA A 184 27.52 -14.07 2.92
N GLY A 185 26.94 -12.89 2.64
CA GLY A 185 27.42 -11.99 1.57
C GLY A 185 26.83 -12.23 0.18
N ALA A 186 25.95 -13.23 0.00
CA ALA A 186 25.21 -13.43 -1.24
C ALA A 186 23.82 -12.75 -1.14
N GLN A 187 23.56 -11.76 -1.99
CA GLN A 187 22.23 -11.16 -2.15
C GLN A 187 21.40 -12.01 -3.12
N VAL A 188 20.50 -12.84 -2.61
CA VAL A 188 19.50 -13.52 -3.47
C VAL A 188 18.28 -12.62 -3.56
N ARG A 189 18.03 -12.05 -4.75
CA ARG A 189 16.76 -11.36 -5.03
C ARG A 189 15.67 -12.39 -5.22
N MET A 190 14.70 -12.40 -4.32
CA MET A 190 13.47 -13.17 -4.48
C MET A 190 12.33 -12.19 -4.72
N ASN A 191 11.58 -12.42 -5.80
CA ASN A 191 10.35 -11.67 -6.05
C ASN A 191 9.19 -12.46 -5.45
N ALA A 192 8.26 -11.76 -4.78
CA ALA A 192 6.98 -12.36 -4.42
C ALA A 192 6.33 -12.98 -5.66
N GLY A 193 5.78 -14.19 -5.53
CA GLY A 193 5.00 -14.82 -6.60
C GLY A 193 3.60 -14.20 -6.70
N VAL A 194 3.04 -13.83 -5.55
CA VAL A 194 1.74 -13.15 -5.40
C VAL A 194 1.83 -12.20 -4.19
N VAL A 195 1.30 -11.00 -4.34
CA VAL A 195 1.07 -10.06 -3.23
C VAL A 195 -0.43 -9.87 -3.10
N GLU A 196 -0.99 -10.25 -1.96
CA GLU A 196 -2.39 -9.95 -1.65
C GLU A 196 -2.49 -8.49 -1.21
N ILE A 197 -3.41 -7.75 -1.81
CA ILE A 197 -3.61 -6.33 -1.56
C ILE A 197 -5.00 -6.14 -0.98
N THR A 198 -5.06 -5.58 0.22
CA THR A 198 -6.33 -5.25 0.88
C THR A 198 -6.49 -3.74 0.92
N ALA A 199 -7.58 -3.25 0.32
CA ALA A 199 -7.97 -1.86 0.38
C ALA A 199 -8.53 -1.49 1.77
N ALA A 200 -8.50 -0.21 2.11
CA ALA A 200 -9.28 0.34 3.22
C ALA A 200 -10.47 1.15 2.69
N GLU A 201 -11.63 1.00 3.30
CA GLU A 201 -12.83 1.76 2.97
C GLU A 201 -13.18 2.74 4.10
N VAL A 202 -13.42 4.00 3.72
CA VAL A 202 -13.94 5.03 4.63
C VAL A 202 -15.30 5.47 4.12
N ARG A 203 -16.36 5.21 4.91
CA ARG A 203 -17.74 5.60 4.62
C ARG A 203 -18.08 6.87 5.40
N VAL A 204 -18.32 7.95 4.69
CA VAL A 204 -18.73 9.23 5.27
C VAL A 204 -20.25 9.29 5.36
N ILE A 205 -20.78 9.47 6.56
CA ILE A 205 -22.21 9.69 6.80
C ILE A 205 -22.49 11.16 7.16
N PRO A 206 -23.70 11.68 6.88
CA PRO A 206 -24.06 13.05 7.23
C PRO A 206 -23.89 13.33 8.73
N ALA A 207 -23.34 14.50 9.08
CA ALA A 207 -23.31 14.96 10.46
C ALA A 207 -24.76 15.19 10.98
N PRO A 208 -25.08 14.90 12.25
CA PRO A 208 -26.45 15.02 12.77
C PRO A 208 -27.08 16.41 12.54
N ALA A 209 -26.28 17.47 12.61
CA ALA A 209 -26.72 18.84 12.36
C ALA A 209 -27.15 19.08 10.89
N SER A 210 -26.50 18.41 9.93
CA SER A 210 -26.84 18.49 8.51
C SER A 210 -28.16 17.79 8.19
N VAL A 211 -28.48 16.68 8.88
CA VAL A 211 -29.77 15.99 8.75
C VAL A 211 -30.91 16.90 9.24
N LEU A 212 -30.72 17.59 10.37
CA LEU A 212 -31.72 18.51 10.91
C LEU A 212 -31.96 19.71 9.98
N ALA A 213 -30.90 20.27 9.38
CA ALA A 213 -31.02 21.37 8.42
C ALA A 213 -31.80 20.97 7.16
N VAL A 214 -31.57 19.76 6.63
CA VAL A 214 -32.33 19.21 5.49
C VAL A 214 -33.80 18.97 5.85
N LEU A 215 -34.07 18.41 7.02
CA LEU A 215 -35.43 18.18 7.50
C LEU A 215 -36.19 19.50 7.72
N MET A 216 -35.54 20.51 8.30
CA MET A 216 -36.18 21.82 8.52
C MET A 216 -36.43 22.56 7.21
N SER A 217 -35.49 22.56 6.27
CA SER A 217 -35.69 23.21 4.96
C SER A 217 -36.78 22.51 4.12
N GLY A 218 -36.95 21.19 4.26
CA GLY A 218 -38.11 20.47 3.72
C GLY A 218 -39.44 20.90 4.37
N ALA A 219 -39.47 21.04 5.70
CA ALA A 219 -40.67 21.44 6.45
C ALA A 219 -41.11 22.89 6.15
N PHE A 220 -40.16 23.82 5.96
CA PHE A 220 -40.48 25.22 5.60
C PHE A 220 -41.00 25.36 4.16
N LYS A 221 -40.56 24.51 3.23
CA LYS A 221 -41.05 24.54 1.83
C LYS A 221 -42.50 24.07 1.71
N HIS A 222 -42.98 23.24 2.64
CA HIS A 222 -44.35 22.74 2.61
C HIS A 222 -45.39 23.73 3.19
N ARG A 223 -44.96 24.66 4.06
CA ARG A 223 -45.87 25.57 4.79
C ARG A 223 -46.24 26.86 4.03
N ARG A 224 -45.71 27.10 2.84
CA ARG A 224 -45.94 28.33 2.04
C ARG A 224 -46.95 28.16 0.89
N ARG A 225 -47.83 27.15 0.97
CA ARG A 225 -48.93 26.88 0.02
C ARG A 225 -50.32 26.87 0.69
N GLY A 226 -50.48 27.62 1.79
CA GLY A 226 -51.77 27.92 2.40
C GLY A 226 -52.15 29.36 2.14
#